data_AF-A0A2Z4UG47-F1
#
_entry.id   AF-A0A2Z4UG47-F1
#
_cell.length_a   1.000
_cell.length_b   1.000
_cell.length_c   1.000
_cell.angle_alpha   90.00
_cell.angle_beta   90.00
_cell.angle_gamma   90.00
#
_symmetry.space_group_name_H-M   'P 1'
#
loop_
_entity.id
_entity.type
_entity.pdbx_description
1 polymer ?
#
loop_
_entity_poly.entity_id
_entity_poly.type
_entity_poly.pdbx_seq_one_letter_code
_entity_poly.pdbx_strand_id
1 'polypeptide(L)'
;MSIRRRVMARKLSGNCATAARTSLLRALHAAALLIASGLMTLPARAELIVLAAPITGDSYYGEVAGEIFDFHVAYAKAVRAPDQVLILTDEDAYERYAAVLGSEKVLVAPMADIWARDFAPSNAEDPVYFRYTAAGQGGGYTGQDDADAVQIALAELTDAADMTIRATHLLNDGGNFVDDYAGNAVVSTKFLTDNNLTEDEARAALQRVTGIKHVAFIEADEQGGLEHADGVVSFVDTNTLMINSYPEDPAYARQLRADLERGLPGVTIHEIVTPYDGSQIYDERFGSACGLYTNALVTPERIYLPQFGIPEDATALAQVRAATTREVVPVSSSQVCKMGGGVRCMSWQLRGAAADGLLAYAASEQARR
;
A
#
# COMPACT_ATOMS: atom_id res chain seq x y z
N MET A 1 5.76 -21.41 -26.06
CA MET A 1 4.90 -20.24 -25.77
C MET A 1 3.56 -20.76 -25.27
N SER A 2 3.40 -20.84 -23.95
CA SER A 2 2.38 -21.67 -23.27
C SER A 2 0.99 -21.04 -23.33
N ILE A 3 -0.04 -21.89 -23.47
CA ILE A 3 -1.48 -21.58 -23.47
C ILE A 3 -1.90 -20.71 -22.26
N ARG A 4 -1.16 -20.76 -21.14
CA ARG A 4 -1.40 -19.93 -19.95
C ARG A 4 -1.17 -18.43 -20.19
N ARG A 5 -0.20 -18.02 -21.02
CA ARG A 5 0.02 -16.58 -21.36
C ARG A 5 -1.14 -16.00 -22.20
N ARG A 6 -1.87 -16.82 -22.98
CA ARG A 6 -2.97 -16.35 -23.84
C ARG A 6 -4.29 -16.12 -23.12
N VAL A 7 -4.52 -16.76 -21.97
CA VAL A 7 -5.76 -16.59 -21.21
C VAL A 7 -5.73 -15.29 -20.38
N MET A 8 -4.57 -14.93 -19.82
CA MET A 8 -4.39 -13.70 -19.02
C MET A 8 -4.12 -12.44 -19.84
N ALA A 9 -3.39 -12.54 -20.97
CA ALA A 9 -3.37 -11.46 -21.96
C ALA A 9 -4.81 -11.06 -22.34
N ARG A 10 -5.76 -12.00 -22.36
CA ARG A 10 -7.18 -11.74 -22.64
C ARG A 10 -7.96 -11.04 -21.51
N LYS A 11 -7.56 -11.16 -20.24
CA LYS A 11 -8.14 -10.37 -19.13
C LYS A 11 -7.62 -8.93 -19.14
N LEU A 12 -6.38 -8.73 -19.58
CA LEU A 12 -5.75 -7.41 -19.69
C LEU A 12 -5.93 -6.73 -21.07
N SER A 13 -6.39 -7.46 -22.11
CA SER A 13 -6.57 -6.94 -23.48
C SER A 13 -7.96 -7.19 -24.12
N GLY A 14 -8.98 -7.62 -23.36
CA GLY A 14 -10.24 -8.11 -23.94
C GLY A 14 -11.52 -7.60 -23.27
N ASN A 15 -12.33 -6.88 -24.06
CA ASN A 15 -13.69 -6.40 -23.82
C ASN A 15 -14.52 -7.12 -22.73
N CYS A 16 -15.09 -6.30 -21.86
CA CYS A 16 -16.08 -6.57 -20.83
C CYS A 16 -17.36 -7.23 -21.40
N ALA A 17 -17.36 -8.55 -21.60
CA ALA A 17 -18.57 -9.35 -21.82
C ALA A 17 -18.26 -10.86 -21.87
N THR A 18 -17.77 -11.49 -20.81
CA THR A 18 -17.82 -12.98 -20.73
C THR A 18 -17.62 -13.62 -19.35
N ALA A 19 -17.34 -12.88 -18.27
CA ALA A 19 -17.10 -13.46 -16.94
C ALA A 19 -18.36 -13.94 -16.18
N ALA A 20 -19.55 -13.85 -16.79
CA ALA A 20 -20.83 -14.11 -16.11
C ALA A 20 -21.38 -15.55 -16.26
N ARG A 21 -20.61 -16.53 -16.76
CA ARG A 21 -21.14 -17.90 -17.03
C ARG A 21 -20.43 -19.07 -16.36
N THR A 22 -19.39 -18.85 -15.54
CA THR A 22 -18.67 -19.95 -14.88
C THR A 22 -18.99 -20.09 -13.38
N SER A 23 -19.85 -19.22 -12.82
CA SER A 23 -20.18 -19.20 -11.38
C SER A 23 -21.24 -20.22 -10.95
N LEU A 24 -21.98 -20.85 -11.86
CA LEU A 24 -23.08 -21.76 -11.49
C LEU A 24 -22.67 -23.23 -11.29
N LEU A 25 -21.51 -23.69 -11.78
CA LEU A 25 -21.11 -25.11 -11.65
C LEU A 25 -20.19 -25.42 -10.45
N ARG A 26 -19.60 -24.41 -9.81
CA ARG A 26 -18.75 -24.61 -8.61
C ARG A 26 -19.52 -24.57 -7.28
N ALA A 27 -20.76 -24.09 -7.31
CA ALA A 27 -21.61 -23.97 -6.11
C ALA A 27 -22.18 -25.30 -5.58
N LEU A 28 -21.92 -26.44 -6.24
CA LEU A 28 -22.50 -27.75 -5.89
C LEU A 28 -21.49 -28.77 -5.33
N HIS A 29 -20.26 -28.37 -4.99
CA HIS A 29 -19.26 -29.26 -4.35
C HIS A 29 -18.63 -28.72 -3.07
N ALA A 30 -18.96 -27.50 -2.62
CA ALA A 30 -18.44 -26.92 -1.37
C ALA A 30 -19.36 -27.16 -0.16
N ALA A 31 -19.94 -28.37 -0.05
CA ALA A 31 -20.80 -28.74 1.07
C ALA A 31 -20.51 -30.17 1.55
N ALA A 32 -19.24 -30.47 1.85
CA ALA A 32 -18.85 -31.60 2.70
C ALA A 32 -17.33 -31.56 3.00
N LEU A 33 -16.93 -30.84 4.05
CA LEU A 33 -15.91 -31.23 5.05
C LEU A 33 -15.62 -30.00 5.93
N LEU A 34 -16.35 -29.88 7.04
CA LEU A 34 -16.04 -29.00 8.16
C LEU A 34 -15.55 -29.90 9.28
N ILE A 35 -14.26 -30.26 9.28
CA ILE A 35 -13.59 -30.88 10.42
C ILE A 35 -12.16 -30.32 10.56
N ALA A 36 -12.01 -29.48 11.58
CA ALA A 36 -10.81 -29.22 12.36
C ALA A 36 -9.53 -28.73 11.64
N SER A 37 -9.51 -27.45 11.33
CA SER A 37 -8.34 -26.59 11.56
C SER A 37 -8.87 -25.21 11.95
N GLY A 38 -8.38 -24.66 13.06
CA GLY A 38 -8.81 -23.35 13.54
C GLY A 38 -8.35 -22.27 12.57
N LEU A 39 -9.15 -21.95 11.55
CA LEU A 39 -9.04 -20.65 10.90
C LEU A 39 -9.46 -19.62 11.94
N MET A 40 -8.48 -18.91 12.50
CA MET A 40 -8.74 -17.68 13.24
C MET A 40 -9.37 -16.70 12.26
N THR A 41 -10.70 -16.55 12.30
CA THR A 41 -11.37 -15.44 11.63
C THR A 41 -10.89 -14.16 12.31
N LEU A 42 -10.21 -13.30 11.57
CA LEU A 42 -9.79 -11.99 12.08
C LEU A 42 -11.02 -11.21 12.58
N PRO A 43 -10.96 -10.53 13.74
CA PRO A 43 -12.06 -9.65 14.12
C PRO A 43 -12.22 -8.58 13.04
N ALA A 44 -13.45 -8.08 12.82
CA ALA A 44 -13.80 -7.21 11.69
C ALA A 44 -13.00 -5.89 11.58
N ARG A 45 -12.12 -5.60 12.55
CA ARG A 45 -11.23 -4.42 12.59
C ARG A 45 -9.75 -4.73 12.48
N ALA A 46 -9.36 -6.01 12.48
CA ALA A 46 -7.97 -6.41 12.30
C ALA A 46 -7.54 -6.26 10.85
N GLU A 47 -6.35 -5.71 10.64
CA GLU A 47 -5.71 -5.73 9.34
C GLU A 47 -4.51 -6.66 9.31
N LEU A 48 -4.31 -7.30 8.16
CA LEU A 48 -3.06 -7.94 7.81
C LEU A 48 -2.18 -6.93 7.08
N ILE A 49 -1.01 -6.67 7.63
CA ILE A 49 0.04 -5.83 7.07
C ILE A 49 1.07 -6.74 6.39
N VAL A 50 1.23 -6.60 5.08
CA VAL A 50 2.11 -7.44 4.28
C VAL A 50 3.32 -6.62 3.83
N LEU A 51 4.52 -7.13 4.06
CA LEU A 51 5.79 -6.54 3.64
C LEU A 51 6.49 -7.47 2.65
N ALA A 52 7.19 -6.93 1.66
CA ALA A 52 7.95 -7.70 0.67
C ALA A 52 9.46 -7.52 0.88
N ALA A 53 10.16 -8.61 1.20
CA ALA A 53 11.60 -8.63 1.27
C ALA A 53 12.23 -8.56 -0.14
N PRO A 54 13.40 -7.90 -0.28
CA PRO A 54 14.13 -7.93 -1.55
C PRO A 54 14.55 -9.36 -1.88
N ILE A 55 14.62 -9.66 -3.17
CA ILE A 55 15.14 -10.95 -3.65
C ILE A 55 16.62 -11.06 -3.29
N THR A 56 17.03 -12.23 -2.81
CA THR A 56 18.42 -12.51 -2.45
C THR A 56 19.30 -12.40 -3.70
N GLY A 57 20.35 -11.59 -3.60
CA GLY A 57 21.25 -11.32 -4.73
C GLY A 57 20.76 -10.23 -5.68
N ASP A 58 19.66 -9.53 -5.36
CA ASP A 58 19.24 -8.33 -6.07
C ASP A 58 20.35 -7.27 -6.06
N SER A 59 20.74 -6.79 -7.25
CA SER A 59 21.82 -5.81 -7.38
C SER A 59 21.40 -4.40 -6.98
N TYR A 60 20.12 -4.06 -7.08
CA TYR A 60 19.59 -2.75 -6.75
C TYR A 60 19.45 -2.58 -5.25
N TYR A 61 18.95 -3.58 -4.51
CA TYR A 61 18.80 -3.51 -3.06
C TYR A 61 19.95 -4.17 -2.29
N GLY A 62 20.92 -4.79 -2.97
CA GLY A 62 21.95 -5.63 -2.35
C GLY A 62 22.75 -4.96 -1.24
N GLU A 63 23.15 -3.69 -1.41
CA GLU A 63 23.93 -2.96 -0.41
C GLU A 63 23.11 -2.57 0.84
N VAL A 64 21.80 -2.44 0.69
CA VAL A 64 20.86 -2.00 1.74
C VAL A 64 19.93 -3.11 2.24
N ALA A 65 20.09 -4.34 1.75
CA ALA A 65 19.24 -5.48 2.13
C ALA A 65 19.26 -5.77 3.65
N GLY A 66 20.38 -5.48 4.31
CA GLY A 66 20.48 -5.54 5.78
C GLY A 66 19.60 -4.49 6.49
N GLU A 67 19.60 -3.25 5.99
CA GLU A 67 18.78 -2.14 6.49
C GLU A 67 17.28 -2.43 6.30
N ILE A 68 16.91 -2.98 5.15
CA ILE A 68 15.53 -3.41 4.86
C ILE A 68 15.09 -4.54 5.81
N PHE A 69 15.96 -5.53 6.03
CA PHE A 69 15.68 -6.61 6.99
C PHE A 69 15.44 -6.07 8.41
N ASP A 70 16.31 -5.18 8.89
CA ASP A 70 16.19 -4.60 10.23
C ASP A 70 14.90 -3.79 10.38
N PHE A 71 14.53 -3.02 9.35
CA PHE A 71 13.26 -2.32 9.27
C PHE A 71 12.06 -3.27 9.34
N HIS A 72 12.01 -4.30 8.48
CA HIS A 72 10.93 -5.29 8.49
C HIS A 72 10.77 -5.97 9.84
N VAL A 73 11.88 -6.37 10.47
CA VAL A 73 11.85 -7.01 11.79
C VAL A 73 11.33 -6.05 12.86
N ALA A 74 11.82 -4.80 12.88
CA ALA A 74 11.37 -3.80 13.84
C ALA A 74 9.89 -3.48 13.68
N TYR A 75 9.44 -3.31 12.43
CA TYR A 75 8.05 -3.03 12.13
C TYR A 75 7.13 -4.20 12.46
N ALA A 76 7.49 -5.43 12.06
CA ALA A 76 6.73 -6.63 12.41
C ALA A 76 6.58 -6.83 13.92
N LYS A 77 7.60 -6.46 14.71
CA LYS A 77 7.54 -6.49 16.18
C LYS A 77 6.70 -5.34 16.78
N ALA A 78 6.53 -4.24 16.06
CA ALA A 78 5.67 -3.13 16.46
C ALA A 78 4.19 -3.41 16.17
N VAL A 79 3.88 -4.26 15.19
CA VAL A 79 2.52 -4.75 14.91
C VAL A 79 2.01 -5.58 16.08
N ARG A 80 0.76 -5.31 16.50
CA ARG A 80 0.15 -5.88 17.70
C ARG A 80 -1.29 -6.29 17.40
N ALA A 81 -1.74 -7.32 18.10
CA ALA A 81 -3.12 -7.76 18.01
C ALA A 81 -4.12 -6.58 18.24
N PRO A 82 -5.22 -6.54 17.47
CA PRO A 82 -5.67 -7.58 16.56
C PRO A 82 -5.02 -7.54 15.17
N ASP A 83 -4.21 -6.53 14.86
CA ASP A 83 -3.47 -6.46 13.59
C ASP A 83 -2.41 -7.57 13.52
N GLN A 84 -2.15 -8.04 12.30
CA GLN A 84 -1.19 -9.11 11.99
C GLN A 84 -0.19 -8.65 10.94
N VAL A 85 0.94 -9.36 10.86
CA VAL A 85 2.00 -9.08 9.88
C VAL A 85 2.42 -10.36 9.16
N LEU A 86 2.65 -10.25 7.85
CA LEU A 86 3.20 -11.31 7.01
C LEU A 86 4.35 -10.74 6.17
N ILE A 87 5.49 -11.41 6.20
CA ILE A 87 6.65 -11.07 5.37
C ILE A 87 6.71 -12.02 4.19
N LEU A 88 6.68 -11.48 2.98
CA LEU A 88 6.91 -12.22 1.75
C LEU A 88 8.41 -12.25 1.47
N THR A 89 8.98 -13.44 1.28
CA THR A 89 10.42 -13.63 1.02
C THR A 89 10.65 -14.50 -0.21
N ASP A 90 11.90 -14.60 -0.65
CA ASP A 90 12.34 -15.73 -1.45
C ASP A 90 12.77 -16.91 -0.55
N GLU A 91 13.26 -17.99 -1.17
CA GLU A 91 13.72 -19.19 -0.45
C GLU A 91 14.97 -18.90 0.40
N ASP A 92 15.92 -18.14 -0.14
CA ASP A 92 17.22 -17.93 0.49
C ASP A 92 17.15 -16.99 1.70
N ALA A 93 16.18 -16.07 1.73
CA ALA A 93 15.94 -15.18 2.86
C ALA A 93 14.99 -15.78 3.93
N TYR A 94 14.23 -16.83 3.60
CA TYR A 94 13.17 -17.38 4.46
C TYR A 94 13.65 -17.68 5.88
N GLU A 95 14.70 -18.49 6.02
CA GLU A 95 15.20 -18.95 7.32
C GLU A 95 15.65 -17.77 8.20
N ARG A 96 16.23 -16.73 7.60
CA ARG A 96 16.68 -15.54 8.33
C ARG A 96 15.51 -14.78 8.96
N TYR A 97 14.39 -14.64 8.24
CA TYR A 97 13.19 -13.99 8.76
C TYR A 97 12.46 -14.88 9.77
N ALA A 98 12.27 -16.16 9.43
CA ALA A 98 11.53 -17.12 10.26
C ALA A 98 12.20 -17.30 11.63
N ALA A 99 13.54 -17.32 11.69
CA ALA A 99 14.29 -17.44 12.94
C ALA A 99 14.03 -16.30 13.94
N VAL A 100 13.68 -15.09 13.46
CA VAL A 100 13.49 -13.90 14.31
C VAL A 100 12.02 -13.59 14.56
N LEU A 101 11.16 -13.85 13.58
CA LEU A 101 9.74 -13.47 13.63
C LEU A 101 8.80 -14.65 13.94
N GLY A 102 9.28 -15.88 13.79
CA GLY A 102 8.45 -17.09 13.76
C GLY A 102 8.02 -17.43 12.34
N SER A 103 8.05 -18.72 11.99
CA SER A 103 7.71 -19.20 10.64
C SER A 103 6.29 -18.81 10.25
N GLU A 104 5.36 -18.70 11.19
CA GLU A 104 3.97 -18.34 10.96
C GLU A 104 3.79 -16.94 10.34
N LYS A 105 4.79 -16.06 10.46
CA LYS A 105 4.78 -14.70 9.91
C LYS A 105 5.55 -14.56 8.60
N VAL A 106 6.02 -15.66 8.01
CA VAL A 106 6.87 -15.64 6.82
C VAL A 106 6.30 -16.55 5.75
N LEU A 107 6.20 -16.05 4.52
CA LEU A 107 5.76 -16.80 3.35
C LEU A 107 6.79 -16.65 2.25
N VAL A 108 7.22 -17.76 1.66
CA VAL A 108 8.00 -17.73 0.43
C VAL A 108 7.08 -17.39 -0.73
N ALA A 109 7.14 -16.13 -1.16
CA ALA A 109 6.46 -15.56 -2.30
C ALA A 109 7.30 -14.37 -2.79
N PRO A 110 8.34 -14.61 -3.59
CA PRO A 110 9.27 -13.56 -3.99
C PRO A 110 8.57 -12.48 -4.80
N MET A 111 8.77 -11.22 -4.42
CA MET A 111 8.28 -10.05 -5.14
C MET A 111 9.47 -9.31 -5.75
N ALA A 112 9.27 -8.76 -6.94
CA ALA A 112 10.32 -8.05 -7.67
C ALA A 112 10.64 -6.67 -7.07
N ASP A 113 9.81 -6.17 -6.15
CA ASP A 113 10.01 -4.88 -5.50
C ASP A 113 9.52 -4.92 -4.04
N ILE A 114 10.10 -4.03 -3.21
CA ILE A 114 9.82 -3.90 -1.76
C ILE A 114 8.67 -2.92 -1.47
N TRP A 115 8.32 -2.06 -2.42
CA TRP A 115 7.26 -1.03 -2.30
C TRP A 115 5.87 -1.63 -2.50
N ALA A 116 5.52 -2.58 -1.62
CA ALA A 116 4.29 -3.36 -1.73
C ALA A 116 3.03 -2.51 -1.82
N ARG A 117 3.03 -1.29 -1.26
CA ARG A 117 1.92 -0.34 -1.37
C ARG A 117 1.52 -0.08 -2.82
N ASP A 118 2.50 0.08 -3.70
CA ASP A 118 2.26 0.73 -4.99
C ASP A 118 1.65 -0.21 -6.02
N PHE A 119 2.15 -1.45 -6.06
CA PHE A 119 1.66 -2.47 -6.99
C PHE A 119 0.53 -3.33 -6.42
N ALA A 120 0.24 -3.25 -5.12
CA ALA A 120 -0.83 -4.00 -4.48
C ALA A 120 -2.21 -3.35 -4.64
N PRO A 121 -3.30 -4.11 -4.38
CA PRO A 121 -4.64 -3.56 -4.35
C PRO A 121 -4.76 -2.41 -3.35
N SER A 122 -5.39 -1.32 -3.79
CA SER A 122 -5.78 -0.22 -2.90
C SER A 122 -7.04 -0.59 -2.11
N ASN A 123 -7.18 0.00 -0.91
CA ASN A 123 -8.22 -0.26 0.08
C ASN A 123 -8.15 -1.68 0.69
N ALA A 124 -7.93 -1.77 2.01
CA ALA A 124 -7.84 -3.04 2.73
C ALA A 124 -9.17 -3.81 2.83
N GLU A 125 -10.32 -3.12 2.90
CA GLU A 125 -11.64 -3.74 3.13
C GLU A 125 -12.32 -4.18 1.83
N ASP A 126 -12.20 -3.40 0.76
CA ASP A 126 -12.82 -3.67 -0.55
C ASP A 126 -11.77 -3.50 -1.67
N PRO A 127 -10.80 -4.43 -1.76
CA PRO A 127 -9.58 -4.24 -2.51
C PRO A 127 -9.80 -4.10 -4.02
N VAL A 128 -9.06 -3.17 -4.62
CA VAL A 128 -9.07 -2.87 -6.05
C VAL A 128 -7.65 -2.80 -6.59
N TYR A 129 -7.35 -3.62 -7.60
CA TYR A 129 -6.19 -3.42 -8.46
C TYR A 129 -6.46 -2.26 -9.44
N PHE A 130 -5.74 -1.18 -9.26
CA PHE A 130 -5.42 -0.26 -10.34
C PHE A 130 -4.23 -0.80 -11.13
N ARG A 131 -4.10 -0.45 -12.40
CA ARG A 131 -2.92 -0.85 -13.16
C ARG A 131 -1.73 -0.04 -12.63
N TYR A 132 -0.74 -0.73 -12.10
CA TYR A 132 0.47 -0.12 -11.54
C TYR A 132 1.20 0.69 -12.61
N THR A 133 1.70 1.87 -12.28
CA THR A 133 2.31 2.77 -13.28
C THR A 133 3.79 2.49 -13.47
N ALA A 134 4.27 2.76 -14.68
CA ALA A 134 5.70 2.69 -15.00
C ALA A 134 6.58 3.69 -14.22
N ALA A 135 5.98 4.77 -13.69
CA ALA A 135 6.68 5.74 -12.85
C ALA A 135 7.15 5.10 -11.54
N GLY A 136 6.33 4.23 -10.95
CA GLY A 136 6.68 3.44 -9.76
C GLY A 136 7.92 2.57 -9.91
N GLN A 137 8.29 2.17 -11.13
CA GLN A 137 9.51 1.41 -11.43
C GLN A 137 10.67 2.29 -11.93
N GLY A 138 10.51 3.62 -11.91
CA GLY A 138 11.50 4.56 -12.41
C GLY A 138 11.72 4.49 -13.92
N GLY A 139 10.81 3.86 -14.67
CA GLY A 139 10.95 3.58 -16.10
C GLY A 139 10.32 4.61 -17.05
N GLY A 140 9.69 5.67 -16.52
CA GLY A 140 8.91 6.62 -17.30
C GLY A 140 7.86 5.94 -18.17
N TYR A 141 7.31 6.60 -19.20
CA TYR A 141 6.24 6.03 -20.05
C TYR A 141 6.62 4.74 -20.80
N THR A 142 7.92 4.40 -20.90
CA THR A 142 8.41 3.20 -21.59
C THR A 142 8.54 1.97 -20.68
N GLY A 143 8.43 2.12 -19.36
CA GLY A 143 8.64 1.04 -18.38
C GLY A 143 7.39 0.25 -17.98
N GLN A 144 6.29 0.37 -18.73
CA GLN A 144 5.02 -0.22 -18.32
C GLN A 144 5.04 -1.76 -18.26
N ASP A 145 5.83 -2.41 -19.12
CA ASP A 145 5.98 -3.87 -19.10
C ASP A 145 6.66 -4.36 -17.80
N ASP A 146 7.57 -3.57 -17.24
CA ASP A 146 8.25 -3.90 -15.98
C ASP A 146 7.27 -3.74 -14.80
N ALA A 147 6.53 -2.63 -14.74
CA ALA A 147 5.48 -2.42 -13.74
C ALA A 147 4.38 -3.51 -13.82
N ASP A 148 3.94 -3.87 -15.02
CA ASP A 148 2.97 -4.94 -15.22
C ASP A 148 3.53 -6.28 -14.70
N ALA A 149 4.82 -6.58 -14.92
CA ALA A 149 5.45 -7.81 -14.45
C ALA A 149 5.49 -7.91 -12.91
N VAL A 150 5.81 -6.82 -12.22
CA VAL A 150 5.76 -6.73 -10.75
C VAL A 150 4.35 -7.02 -10.24
N GLN A 151 3.34 -6.33 -10.80
CA GLN A 151 1.95 -6.50 -10.38
C GLN A 151 1.39 -7.89 -10.71
N ILE A 152 1.80 -8.49 -11.83
CA ILE A 152 1.42 -9.87 -12.20
C ILE A 152 1.89 -10.87 -11.14
N ALA A 153 3.10 -10.76 -10.61
CA ALA A 153 3.60 -11.66 -9.58
C ALA A 153 2.72 -11.64 -8.32
N LEU A 154 2.31 -10.45 -7.88
CA LEU A 154 1.39 -10.31 -6.76
C LEU A 154 -0.03 -10.80 -7.10
N ALA A 155 -0.51 -10.57 -8.32
CA ALA A 155 -1.81 -11.08 -8.76
C ALA A 155 -1.84 -12.62 -8.79
N GLU A 156 -0.74 -13.29 -9.15
CA GLU A 156 -0.62 -14.74 -9.09
C GLU A 156 -0.69 -15.26 -7.64
N LEU A 157 -0.11 -14.53 -6.68
CA LEU A 157 -0.23 -14.84 -5.26
C LEU A 157 -1.68 -14.70 -4.76
N THR A 158 -2.36 -13.60 -5.11
CA THR A 158 -3.75 -13.38 -4.67
C THR A 158 -4.73 -14.37 -5.29
N ASP A 159 -4.54 -14.73 -6.56
CA ASP A 159 -5.29 -15.82 -7.22
C ASP A 159 -5.03 -17.18 -6.54
N ALA A 160 -3.78 -17.47 -6.16
CA ALA A 160 -3.43 -18.72 -5.45
C ALA A 160 -4.04 -18.79 -4.05
N ALA A 161 -4.22 -17.64 -3.40
CA ALA A 161 -4.90 -17.48 -2.12
C ALA A 161 -6.45 -17.41 -2.22
N ASP A 162 -7.01 -17.63 -3.42
CA ASP A 162 -8.46 -17.58 -3.71
C ASP A 162 -9.13 -16.25 -3.29
N MET A 163 -8.36 -15.15 -3.38
CA MET A 163 -8.86 -13.81 -3.04
C MET A 163 -9.74 -13.27 -4.16
N THR A 164 -10.88 -12.69 -3.80
CA THR A 164 -11.73 -11.97 -4.75
C THR A 164 -11.40 -10.49 -4.73
N ILE A 165 -10.71 -10.01 -5.77
CA ILE A 165 -10.24 -8.62 -5.87
C ILE A 165 -10.77 -8.01 -7.17
N ARG A 166 -11.28 -6.78 -7.10
CA ARG A 166 -11.71 -6.04 -8.31
C ARG A 166 -10.49 -5.50 -9.04
N ALA A 167 -10.60 -5.28 -10.35
CA ALA A 167 -9.53 -4.70 -11.14
C ALA A 167 -10.06 -3.66 -12.13
N THR A 168 -9.23 -2.65 -12.42
CA THR A 168 -9.48 -1.61 -13.42
C THR A 168 -8.23 -1.36 -14.27
N HIS A 169 -8.42 -0.84 -15.48
CA HIS A 169 -7.32 -0.41 -16.35
C HIS A 169 -6.84 1.01 -16.07
N LEU A 170 -7.49 1.72 -15.14
CA LEU A 170 -7.04 3.03 -14.71
C LEU A 170 -5.64 2.90 -14.11
N LEU A 171 -4.73 3.73 -14.60
CA LEU A 171 -3.36 3.83 -14.10
C LEU A 171 -3.37 4.53 -12.75
N ASN A 172 -2.87 3.85 -11.73
CA ASN A 172 -2.64 4.44 -10.41
C ASN A 172 -1.73 3.53 -9.59
N ASP A 173 -0.86 4.15 -8.80
CA ASP A 173 -0.09 3.46 -7.77
C ASP A 173 -0.86 3.51 -6.45
N GLY A 174 -0.74 2.48 -5.62
CA GLY A 174 -1.43 2.44 -4.33
C GLY A 174 -1.01 3.56 -3.37
N GLY A 175 0.22 4.09 -3.46
CA GLY A 175 0.66 5.27 -2.70
C GLY A 175 -0.11 6.54 -3.08
N ASN A 176 -0.62 6.60 -4.30
CA ASN A 176 -1.46 7.69 -4.78
C ASN A 176 -2.96 7.53 -4.48
N PHE A 177 -3.35 6.51 -3.70
CA PHE A 177 -4.73 6.34 -3.22
C PHE A 177 -4.77 6.33 -1.70
N VAL A 178 -5.10 7.47 -1.11
CA VAL A 178 -5.19 7.65 0.35
C VAL A 178 -6.66 7.76 0.74
N ASP A 179 -7.20 6.75 1.42
CA ASP A 179 -8.60 6.70 1.83
C ASP A 179 -8.79 6.57 3.34
N ASP A 180 -10.00 6.89 3.80
CA ASP A 180 -10.38 6.83 5.22
C ASP A 180 -11.28 5.63 5.57
N TYR A 181 -11.50 4.73 4.60
CA TYR A 181 -12.45 3.62 4.67
C TYR A 181 -13.92 4.01 4.92
N ALA A 182 -14.25 5.30 4.92
CA ALA A 182 -15.60 5.83 5.17
C ALA A 182 -16.21 6.55 3.95
N GLY A 183 -15.51 6.47 2.80
CA GLY A 183 -15.97 7.00 1.52
C GLY A 183 -15.27 8.29 1.08
N ASN A 184 -14.18 8.68 1.74
CA ASN A 184 -13.34 9.79 1.31
C ASN A 184 -12.01 9.25 0.78
N ALA A 185 -11.50 9.85 -0.28
CA ALA A 185 -10.16 9.60 -0.77
C ALA A 185 -9.46 10.89 -1.22
N VAL A 186 -8.14 10.90 -1.13
CA VAL A 186 -7.25 11.89 -1.72
C VAL A 186 -6.40 11.17 -2.77
N VAL A 187 -6.29 11.79 -3.95
CA VAL A 187 -5.54 11.30 -5.11
C VAL A 187 -4.78 12.47 -5.72
N SER A 188 -3.55 12.27 -6.18
CA SER A 188 -2.80 13.32 -6.88
C SER A 188 -3.41 13.64 -8.26
N THR A 189 -3.26 14.88 -8.73
CA THR A 189 -3.61 15.29 -10.09
C THR A 189 -2.85 14.51 -11.16
N LYS A 190 -1.75 13.83 -10.81
CA LYS A 190 -1.10 12.84 -11.68
C LYS A 190 -2.06 11.77 -12.22
N PHE A 191 -3.04 11.35 -11.43
CA PHE A 191 -4.06 10.39 -11.87
C PHE A 191 -4.85 10.92 -13.09
N LEU A 192 -5.09 12.23 -13.15
CA LEU A 192 -5.77 12.89 -14.27
C LEU A 192 -4.91 12.80 -15.53
N THR A 193 -3.62 13.12 -15.40
CA THR A 193 -2.64 13.10 -16.49
C THR A 193 -2.42 11.69 -17.04
N ASP A 194 -2.17 10.71 -16.16
CA ASP A 194 -1.90 9.32 -16.55
C ASP A 194 -3.08 8.68 -17.28
N ASN A 195 -4.31 9.06 -16.91
CA ASN A 195 -5.53 8.51 -17.50
C ASN A 195 -6.15 9.39 -18.59
N ASN A 196 -5.58 10.58 -18.84
CA ASN A 196 -6.13 11.60 -19.74
C ASN A 196 -7.62 11.89 -19.45
N LEU A 197 -7.91 12.23 -18.19
CA LEU A 197 -9.26 12.51 -17.69
C LEU A 197 -9.35 13.93 -17.13
N THR A 198 -10.53 14.53 -17.26
CA THR A 198 -10.91 15.69 -16.44
C THR A 198 -11.18 15.26 -14.98
N GLU A 199 -11.18 16.22 -14.05
CA GLU A 199 -11.52 15.93 -12.64
C GLU A 199 -12.90 15.26 -12.49
N ASP A 200 -13.92 15.69 -13.23
CA ASP A 200 -15.27 15.13 -13.16
C ASP A 200 -15.32 13.69 -13.67
N GLU A 201 -14.63 13.40 -14.77
CA GLU A 201 -14.52 12.05 -15.32
C GLU A 201 -13.76 11.12 -14.39
N ALA A 202 -12.63 11.58 -13.85
CA ALA A 202 -11.81 10.84 -12.89
C ALA A 202 -12.60 10.54 -11.61
N ARG A 203 -13.30 11.54 -11.06
CA ARG A 203 -14.18 11.38 -9.90
C ARG A 203 -15.24 10.32 -10.16
N ALA A 204 -15.97 10.42 -11.27
CA ALA A 204 -16.99 9.44 -11.63
C ALA A 204 -16.43 8.03 -11.85
N ALA A 205 -15.20 7.92 -12.40
CA ALA A 205 -14.52 6.66 -12.59
C ALA A 205 -14.11 6.02 -11.25
N LEU A 206 -13.49 6.77 -10.35
CA LEU A 206 -13.09 6.29 -9.02
C LEU A 206 -14.32 5.87 -8.20
N GLN A 207 -15.37 6.70 -8.14
CA GLN A 207 -16.62 6.37 -7.44
C GLN A 207 -17.23 5.05 -7.94
N ARG A 208 -17.17 4.79 -9.25
CA ARG A 208 -17.70 3.55 -9.85
C ARG A 208 -16.87 2.32 -9.50
N VAL A 209 -15.55 2.45 -9.47
CA VAL A 209 -14.63 1.32 -9.28
C VAL A 209 -14.48 0.97 -7.80
N THR A 210 -14.41 1.97 -6.92
CA THR A 210 -14.07 1.78 -5.51
C THR A 210 -15.25 2.01 -4.56
N GLY A 211 -16.33 2.66 -5.03
CA GLY A 211 -17.47 3.01 -4.17
C GLY A 211 -17.24 4.22 -3.26
N ILE A 212 -16.09 4.91 -3.37
CA ILE A 212 -15.86 6.18 -2.65
C ILE A 212 -16.92 7.22 -3.03
N LYS A 213 -17.18 8.15 -2.13
CA LYS A 213 -18.19 9.21 -2.29
C LYS A 213 -17.55 10.54 -2.65
N HIS A 214 -16.47 10.89 -1.96
CA HIS A 214 -15.78 12.16 -2.07
C HIS A 214 -14.31 11.94 -2.44
N VAL A 215 -13.78 12.81 -3.29
CA VAL A 215 -12.41 12.72 -3.82
C VAL A 215 -11.80 14.11 -3.81
N ALA A 216 -10.68 14.29 -3.13
CA ALA A 216 -9.83 15.46 -3.35
C ALA A 216 -8.74 15.12 -4.37
N PHE A 217 -8.55 16.01 -5.34
CA PHE A 217 -7.41 15.99 -6.23
C PHE A 217 -6.42 17.05 -5.76
N ILE A 218 -5.17 16.66 -5.52
CA ILE A 218 -4.12 17.56 -5.01
C ILE A 218 -2.91 17.54 -5.93
N GLU A 219 -2.16 18.63 -6.01
CA GLU A 219 -0.80 18.59 -6.56
C GLU A 219 0.12 17.98 -5.51
N ALA A 220 0.84 16.90 -5.84
CA ALA A 220 1.84 16.34 -4.94
C ALA A 220 3.18 17.05 -5.10
N ASP A 221 3.86 17.33 -3.99
CA ASP A 221 5.14 18.06 -3.94
C ASP A 221 6.37 17.15 -4.05
N GLU A 222 6.18 15.91 -4.50
CA GLU A 222 7.21 14.88 -4.50
C GLU A 222 8.23 15.08 -5.62
N GLN A 223 9.52 14.89 -5.29
CA GLN A 223 10.60 14.91 -6.27
C GLN A 223 10.72 13.55 -6.98
N GLY A 224 11.02 13.56 -8.28
CA GLY A 224 11.25 12.33 -9.06
C GLY A 224 10.04 11.84 -9.89
N GLY A 225 8.87 12.47 -9.75
CA GLY A 225 7.73 12.25 -10.65
C GLY A 225 6.80 11.09 -10.29
N LEU A 226 6.97 10.48 -9.10
CA LEU A 226 5.98 9.59 -8.52
C LEU A 226 4.70 10.34 -8.18
N GLU A 227 4.84 11.53 -7.56
CA GLU A 227 3.74 12.45 -7.24
C GLU A 227 2.61 11.77 -6.46
N HIS A 228 2.96 10.95 -5.46
CA HIS A 228 1.99 10.22 -4.65
C HIS A 228 1.34 11.09 -3.59
N ALA A 229 0.03 10.92 -3.40
CA ALA A 229 -0.72 11.62 -2.37
C ALA A 229 -0.27 11.26 -0.93
N ASP A 230 0.27 10.07 -0.70
CA ASP A 230 0.69 9.63 0.65
C ASP A 230 2.04 10.20 1.12
N GLY A 231 2.77 10.89 0.23
CA GLY A 231 3.85 11.80 0.60
C GLY A 231 3.33 13.10 1.24
N VAL A 232 2.09 13.49 0.93
CA VAL A 232 1.52 14.81 1.28
C VAL A 232 0.52 14.75 2.43
N VAL A 233 -0.32 13.70 2.45
CA VAL A 233 -1.47 13.61 3.35
C VAL A 233 -1.65 12.19 3.90
N SER A 234 -2.31 12.08 5.04
CA SER A 234 -2.76 10.80 5.59
C SER A 234 -4.02 10.97 6.43
N PHE A 235 -5.00 10.09 6.26
CA PHE A 235 -6.18 10.07 7.13
C PHE A 235 -5.81 9.47 8.48
N VAL A 236 -5.86 10.27 9.54
CA VAL A 236 -5.62 9.82 10.92
C VAL A 236 -6.92 9.47 11.65
N ASP A 237 -8.05 9.91 11.10
CA ASP A 237 -9.40 9.50 11.48
C ASP A 237 -10.39 9.65 10.31
N THR A 238 -11.63 9.23 10.51
CA THR A 238 -12.71 9.45 9.54
C THR A 238 -12.81 10.93 9.21
N ASN A 239 -12.68 11.27 7.92
CA ASN A 239 -12.66 12.64 7.41
C ASN A 239 -11.71 13.60 8.19
N THR A 240 -10.62 13.07 8.74
CA THR A 240 -9.61 13.83 9.49
C THR A 240 -8.23 13.53 8.93
N LEU A 241 -7.61 14.54 8.34
CA LEU A 241 -6.30 14.45 7.70
C LEU A 241 -5.22 15.03 8.61
N MET A 242 -4.07 14.37 8.60
CA MET A 242 -2.80 15.07 8.81
C MET A 242 -2.20 15.42 7.44
N ILE A 243 -1.57 16.60 7.37
CA ILE A 243 -0.84 17.08 6.19
C ILE A 243 0.54 17.59 6.61
N ASN A 244 1.47 17.60 5.67
CA ASN A 244 2.78 18.23 5.87
C ASN A 244 2.66 19.74 6.14
N SER A 245 3.61 20.28 6.91
CA SER A 245 3.80 21.74 7.03
C SER A 245 4.66 22.28 5.90
N TYR A 246 4.27 23.43 5.33
CA TYR A 246 4.98 24.12 4.25
C TYR A 246 5.30 25.57 4.58
N PRO A 247 6.12 25.85 5.61
CA PRO A 247 6.43 27.23 6.02
C PRO A 247 7.16 28.02 4.93
N GLU A 248 7.96 27.35 4.10
CA GLU A 248 8.72 27.95 3.00
C GLU A 248 7.88 28.13 1.72
N ASP A 249 6.75 27.44 1.59
CA ASP A 249 5.79 27.65 0.49
C ASP A 249 4.34 27.83 1.00
N PRO A 250 4.01 29.01 1.55
CA PRO A 250 2.67 29.31 2.01
C PRO A 250 1.61 29.33 0.89
N ALA A 251 2.03 29.45 -0.38
CA ALA A 251 1.09 29.45 -1.50
C ALA A 251 0.62 28.03 -1.80
N TYR A 252 1.55 27.08 -1.88
CA TYR A 252 1.24 25.66 -1.97
C TYR A 252 0.39 25.19 -0.78
N ALA A 253 0.77 25.56 0.46
CA ALA A 253 0.02 25.21 1.66
C ALA A 253 -1.47 25.62 1.58
N ARG A 254 -1.74 26.86 1.13
CA ARG A 254 -3.11 27.37 0.96
C ARG A 254 -3.86 26.63 -0.15
N GLN A 255 -3.18 26.32 -1.25
CA GLN A 255 -3.77 25.61 -2.38
C GLN A 255 -4.14 24.17 -1.99
N LEU A 256 -3.21 23.42 -1.38
CA LEU A 256 -3.44 22.08 -0.85
C LEU A 256 -4.67 22.06 0.08
N ARG A 257 -4.74 23.00 1.03
CA ARG A 257 -5.89 23.12 1.94
C ARG A 257 -7.20 23.37 1.20
N ALA A 258 -7.20 24.26 0.22
CA ALA A 258 -8.39 24.57 -0.58
C ALA A 258 -8.85 23.38 -1.44
N ASP A 259 -7.91 22.61 -2.00
CA ASP A 259 -8.19 21.41 -2.79
C ASP A 259 -8.79 20.29 -1.93
N LEU A 260 -8.23 20.06 -0.73
CA LEU A 260 -8.76 19.11 0.24
C LEU A 260 -10.17 19.50 0.69
N GLU A 261 -10.41 20.75 1.08
CA GLU A 261 -11.73 21.23 1.51
C GLU A 261 -12.78 21.21 0.39
N ARG A 262 -12.37 21.45 -0.86
CA ARG A 262 -13.23 21.33 -2.04
C ARG A 262 -13.64 19.89 -2.30
N GLY A 263 -12.69 18.96 -2.19
CA GLY A 263 -12.91 17.55 -2.50
C GLY A 263 -13.58 16.76 -1.39
N LEU A 264 -13.39 17.16 -0.13
CA LEU A 264 -13.82 16.46 1.08
C LEU A 264 -14.66 17.36 1.99
N PRO A 265 -16.00 17.35 1.84
CA PRO A 265 -16.88 18.20 2.63
C PRO A 265 -16.72 17.97 4.14
N GLY A 266 -16.47 19.06 4.88
CA GLY A 266 -16.36 19.01 6.34
C GLY A 266 -15.09 18.34 6.88
N VAL A 267 -14.05 18.18 6.05
CA VAL A 267 -12.78 17.60 6.46
C VAL A 267 -12.13 18.41 7.60
N THR A 268 -11.59 17.71 8.58
CA THR A 268 -10.71 18.31 9.60
C THR A 268 -9.26 18.12 9.15
N ILE A 269 -8.48 19.20 9.15
CA ILE A 269 -7.09 19.19 8.65
C ILE A 269 -6.16 19.63 9.79
N HIS A 270 -5.20 18.76 10.11
CA HIS A 270 -4.12 19.02 11.06
C HIS A 270 -2.78 19.12 10.31
N GLU A 271 -2.10 20.25 10.45
CA GLU A 271 -0.74 20.40 9.94
C GLU A 271 0.26 19.84 10.95
N ILE A 272 1.20 19.01 10.49
CA ILE A 272 2.23 18.36 11.30
C ILE A 272 3.60 18.91 10.87
N VAL A 273 4.54 18.99 11.81
CA VAL A 273 5.91 19.37 11.50
C VAL A 273 6.53 18.44 10.46
N THR A 274 7.09 19.02 9.40
CA THR A 274 7.74 18.28 8.32
C THR A 274 9.14 18.87 8.08
N PRO A 275 10.20 18.30 8.67
CA PRO A 275 11.59 18.76 8.48
C PRO A 275 12.21 18.24 7.17
N TYR A 276 11.39 17.87 6.18
CA TYR A 276 11.86 17.32 4.93
C TYR A 276 12.62 18.38 4.13
N ASP A 277 13.85 18.05 3.74
CA ASP A 277 14.74 18.93 2.97
C ASP A 277 15.16 18.33 1.62
N GLY A 278 14.60 17.16 1.25
CA GLY A 278 14.98 16.45 0.03
C GLY A 278 16.40 15.88 0.03
N SER A 279 17.09 15.85 1.18
CA SER A 279 18.41 15.25 1.29
C SER A 279 18.36 13.74 1.52
N GLN A 280 19.53 13.09 1.46
CA GLN A 280 19.71 11.65 1.66
C GLN A 280 18.89 10.83 0.66
N ILE A 281 19.29 10.89 -0.60
CA ILE A 281 18.65 10.17 -1.69
C ILE A 281 19.47 8.92 -2.02
N TYR A 282 18.80 7.77 -2.10
CA TYR A 282 19.39 6.51 -2.55
C TYR A 282 19.50 6.43 -4.08
N ASP A 283 18.46 6.90 -4.78
CA ASP A 283 18.33 6.87 -6.23
C ASP A 283 17.69 8.18 -6.70
N GLU A 284 18.35 8.92 -7.58
CA GLU A 284 17.89 10.25 -8.03
C GLU A 284 16.50 10.23 -8.71
N ARG A 285 16.01 9.05 -9.10
CA ARG A 285 14.66 8.87 -9.66
C ARG A 285 13.56 8.92 -8.60
N PHE A 286 13.91 8.63 -7.35
CA PHE A 286 12.97 8.56 -6.22
C PHE A 286 13.42 9.55 -5.15
N GLY A 287 12.54 10.50 -4.80
CA GLY A 287 12.82 11.45 -3.72
C GLY A 287 13.09 10.73 -2.38
N SER A 288 13.54 11.48 -1.37
CA SER A 288 13.64 10.93 -0.01
C SER A 288 12.31 11.05 0.71
N ALA A 289 12.01 10.13 1.63
CA ALA A 289 10.87 10.22 2.54
C ALA A 289 11.27 10.60 3.98
N CYS A 290 12.54 10.94 4.21
CA CYS A 290 13.03 11.24 5.55
C CYS A 290 12.40 12.54 6.08
N GLY A 291 11.64 12.45 7.17
CA GLY A 291 10.88 13.59 7.72
C GLY A 291 9.43 13.66 7.26
N LEU A 292 8.97 12.78 6.37
CA LEU A 292 7.57 12.70 5.92
C LEU A 292 6.74 11.81 6.87
N TYR A 293 6.19 12.40 7.93
CA TYR A 293 5.33 11.67 8.88
C TYR A 293 3.98 11.25 8.29
N THR A 294 3.58 11.85 7.17
CA THR A 294 2.42 11.48 6.33
C THR A 294 2.50 10.05 5.80
N ASN A 295 3.72 9.50 5.66
CA ASN A 295 3.94 8.11 5.26
C ASN A 295 3.61 7.07 6.37
N ALA A 296 2.54 7.33 7.12
CA ALA A 296 2.00 6.48 8.17
C ALA A 296 1.01 5.45 7.63
N LEU A 297 1.03 4.26 8.23
CA LEU A 297 0.03 3.23 7.97
C LEU A 297 -1.07 3.29 9.02
N VAL A 298 -2.32 3.40 8.57
CA VAL A 298 -3.47 3.63 9.44
C VAL A 298 -4.41 2.44 9.34
N THR A 299 -4.67 1.81 10.48
CA THR A 299 -5.63 0.71 10.67
C THR A 299 -6.85 1.23 11.45
N PRO A 300 -7.92 0.43 11.63
CA PRO A 300 -9.05 0.84 12.46
C PRO A 300 -8.69 1.20 13.90
N GLU A 301 -7.64 0.61 14.46
CA GLU A 301 -7.26 0.81 15.87
C GLU A 301 -5.97 1.62 16.04
N ARG A 302 -5.11 1.66 15.02
CA ARG A 302 -3.73 2.16 15.16
C ARG A 302 -3.29 3.06 14.02
N ILE A 303 -2.30 3.89 14.34
CA ILE A 303 -1.48 4.62 13.39
C ILE A 303 -0.04 4.19 13.64
N TYR A 304 0.55 3.46 12.69
CA TYR A 304 1.97 3.20 12.67
C TYR A 304 2.67 4.41 12.04
N LEU A 305 3.29 5.22 12.90
CA LEU A 305 3.86 6.52 12.53
C LEU A 305 5.38 6.35 12.31
N PRO A 306 5.93 6.70 11.14
CA PRO A 306 7.38 6.66 10.92
C PRO A 306 8.11 7.61 11.88
N GLN A 307 9.31 7.24 12.28
CA GLN A 307 10.24 8.03 13.09
C GLN A 307 11.63 7.95 12.46
N PHE A 308 12.36 9.06 12.46
CA PHE A 308 13.59 9.20 11.67
C PHE A 308 14.85 9.32 12.53
N GLY A 309 14.73 9.35 13.85
CA GLY A 309 15.84 9.57 14.77
C GLY A 309 16.26 11.04 14.84
N ILE A 310 15.33 11.96 14.60
CA ILE A 310 15.57 13.42 14.53
C ILE A 310 14.80 14.17 15.63
N PRO A 311 15.17 15.41 15.99
CA PRO A 311 14.52 16.16 17.07
C PRO A 311 13.00 16.35 16.89
N GLU A 312 12.53 16.45 15.65
CA GLU A 312 11.13 16.67 15.29
C GLU A 312 10.22 15.47 15.56
N ASP A 313 10.79 14.26 15.71
CA ASP A 313 10.04 13.01 15.94
C ASP A 313 9.06 13.14 17.12
N ALA A 314 9.54 13.72 18.23
CA ALA A 314 8.74 13.90 19.44
C ALA A 314 7.58 14.89 19.23
N THR A 315 7.81 15.93 18.43
CA THR A 315 6.79 16.93 18.10
C THR A 315 5.73 16.35 17.18
N ALA A 316 6.14 15.66 16.11
CA ALA A 316 5.22 15.00 15.19
C ALA A 316 4.36 13.97 15.91
N LEU A 317 4.95 13.14 16.77
CA LEU A 317 4.22 12.15 17.56
C LEU A 317 3.17 12.81 18.47
N ALA A 318 3.49 13.95 19.09
CA ALA A 318 2.55 14.69 19.92
C ALA A 318 1.40 15.31 19.10
N GLN A 319 1.70 15.88 17.94
CA GLN A 319 0.70 16.48 17.05
C GLN A 319 -0.27 15.44 16.50
N VAL A 320 0.23 14.28 16.05
CA VAL A 320 -0.62 13.18 15.53
C VAL A 320 -1.50 12.59 16.63
N ARG A 321 -0.97 12.40 17.85
CA ARG A 321 -1.76 11.96 19.01
C ARG A 321 -2.88 12.93 19.39
N ALA A 322 -2.70 14.23 19.13
CA ALA A 322 -3.74 15.22 19.37
C ALA A 322 -4.82 15.23 18.27
N ALA A 323 -4.54 14.67 17.09
CA ALA A 323 -5.41 14.66 15.93
C ALA A 323 -6.27 13.39 15.79
N THR A 324 -6.08 12.38 16.65
CA THR A 324 -6.77 11.08 16.54
C THR A 324 -7.07 10.46 17.89
N THR A 325 -8.02 9.53 17.90
CA THR A 325 -8.30 8.66 19.06
C THR A 325 -7.62 7.29 18.95
N ARG A 326 -7.03 6.96 17.79
CA ARG A 326 -6.29 5.71 17.56
C ARG A 326 -4.99 5.67 18.37
N GLU A 327 -4.53 4.47 18.68
CA GLU A 327 -3.21 4.28 19.29
C GLU A 327 -2.12 4.63 18.26
N VAL A 328 -1.28 5.62 18.57
CA VAL A 328 -0.15 6.01 17.71
C VAL A 328 1.10 5.23 18.13
N VAL A 329 1.53 4.31 17.27
CA VAL A 329 2.67 3.41 17.45
C VAL A 329 3.87 3.92 16.62
N PRO A 330 4.96 4.38 17.24
CA PRO A 330 6.15 4.79 16.50
C PRO A 330 6.86 3.59 15.86
N VAL A 331 7.29 3.74 14.61
CA VAL A 331 8.07 2.75 13.86
C VAL A 331 9.30 3.45 13.28
N SER A 332 10.50 2.92 13.54
CA SER A 332 11.73 3.51 13.01
C SER A 332 11.82 3.30 11.50
N SER A 333 11.89 4.38 10.72
CA SER A 333 12.11 4.38 9.26
C SER A 333 13.44 4.99 8.85
N SER A 334 14.29 5.39 9.81
CA SER A 334 15.58 6.05 9.57
C SER A 334 16.51 5.31 8.60
N GLN A 335 16.46 3.98 8.57
CA GLN A 335 17.30 3.16 7.69
C GLN A 335 16.77 3.09 6.25
N VAL A 336 15.46 3.29 6.04
CA VAL A 336 14.81 3.06 4.74
C VAL A 336 14.30 4.33 4.05
N CYS A 337 14.11 5.41 4.81
CA CYS A 337 13.49 6.64 4.30
C CYS A 337 14.22 7.27 3.11
N LYS A 338 15.55 7.12 3.05
CA LYS A 338 16.39 7.58 1.94
C LYS A 338 16.08 6.92 0.59
N MET A 339 15.39 5.79 0.60
CA MET A 339 14.99 5.04 -0.60
C MET A 339 13.64 5.50 -1.18
N GLY A 340 12.98 6.49 -0.55
CA GLY A 340 11.76 7.12 -1.07
C GLY A 340 10.47 6.69 -0.41
N GLY A 341 10.53 5.92 0.67
CA GLY A 341 9.34 5.60 1.45
C GLY A 341 9.65 5.03 2.82
N GLY A 342 8.62 4.64 3.56
CA GLY A 342 8.77 4.07 4.88
C GLY A 342 7.61 3.15 5.24
N VAL A 343 6.98 3.42 6.38
CA VAL A 343 5.94 2.57 6.98
C VAL A 343 4.80 2.28 6.01
N ARG A 344 4.28 3.30 5.32
CA ARG A 344 3.15 3.12 4.41
C ARG A 344 3.56 2.52 3.07
N CYS A 345 4.60 3.06 2.41
CA CYS A 345 5.02 2.62 1.07
C CYS A 345 5.48 1.15 1.02
N MET A 346 6.13 0.67 2.09
CA MET A 346 6.58 -0.74 2.13
C MET A 346 5.45 -1.72 2.48
N SER A 347 4.24 -1.23 2.77
CA SER A 347 3.15 -2.03 3.32
C SER A 347 1.93 -2.11 2.43
N TRP A 348 1.46 -3.34 2.24
CA TRP A 348 0.12 -3.64 1.72
C TRP A 348 -0.81 -4.05 2.86
N GLN A 349 -2.04 -3.51 2.88
CA GLN A 349 -3.05 -3.81 3.90
C GLN A 349 -4.19 -4.65 3.33
N LEU A 350 -4.65 -5.63 4.10
CA LEU A 350 -5.82 -6.45 3.82
C LEU A 350 -6.71 -6.57 5.06
N ARG A 351 -8.01 -6.70 4.85
CA ARG A 351 -9.01 -6.91 5.92
C ARG A 351 -10.01 -7.99 5.51
N GLY A 352 -10.60 -8.65 6.51
CA GLY A 352 -11.68 -9.62 6.31
C GLY A 352 -11.27 -10.81 5.44
N ALA A 353 -12.17 -11.24 4.53
CA ALA A 353 -11.99 -12.46 3.75
C ALA A 353 -10.70 -12.49 2.92
N ALA A 354 -10.23 -11.32 2.44
CA ALA A 354 -9.00 -11.23 1.68
C ALA A 354 -7.77 -11.52 2.56
N ALA A 355 -7.74 -10.96 3.78
CA ALA A 355 -6.70 -11.25 4.77
C ALA A 355 -6.74 -12.72 5.22
N ASP A 356 -7.93 -13.24 5.53
CA ASP A 356 -8.13 -14.63 5.94
C ASP A 356 -7.65 -15.61 4.84
N GLY A 357 -7.95 -15.32 3.57
CA GLY A 357 -7.51 -16.11 2.42
C GLY A 357 -5.99 -16.18 2.29
N LEU A 358 -5.30 -15.03 2.39
CA LEU A 358 -3.84 -14.98 2.32
C LEU A 358 -3.17 -15.70 3.49
N LEU A 359 -3.70 -15.56 4.71
CA LEU A 359 -3.18 -16.25 5.89
C LEU A 359 -3.40 -17.77 5.80
N ALA A 360 -4.56 -18.22 5.33
CA ALA A 360 -4.85 -19.63 5.12
C ALA A 360 -3.92 -20.23 4.05
N TYR A 361 -3.68 -19.49 2.96
CA TYR A 361 -2.71 -19.88 1.94
C TYR A 361 -1.31 -20.01 2.53
N ALA A 362 -0.84 -19.00 3.26
CA ALA A 362 0.48 -19.00 3.90
C ALA A 362 0.67 -20.20 4.85
N ALA A 363 -0.31 -20.46 5.71
CA ALA A 363 -0.29 -21.61 6.60
C ALA A 363 -0.26 -22.95 5.84
N SER A 364 -0.95 -23.03 4.69
CA SER A 364 -0.95 -24.23 3.86
C SER A 364 0.40 -24.47 3.17
N GLU A 365 1.09 -23.42 2.72
CA GLU A 365 2.41 -23.51 2.12
C GLU A 365 3.47 -23.85 3.17
N GLN A 366 3.37 -23.29 4.37
CA GLN A 366 4.23 -23.65 5.50
C GLN A 366 4.07 -25.14 5.89
N ALA A 367 2.85 -25.67 5.89
CA ALA A 367 2.61 -27.09 6.21
C ALA A 367 3.14 -28.08 5.15
N ARG A 368 3.45 -27.60 3.94
CA ARG A 368 4.04 -28.42 2.85
C ARG A 368 5.57 -28.41 2.87
N ARG A 369 6.18 -27.51 3.64
CA ARG A 369 7.63 -27.45 3.90
C ARG A 369 7.98 -28.38 5.05
#